data_AF-A0A166GKD9-F1
#
_entry.id   AF-A0A166GKD9-F1
#
_cell.length_a   1.000
_cell.length_b   1.000
_cell.length_c   1.000
_cell.angle_alpha   90.00
_cell.angle_beta   90.00
_cell.angle_gamma   90.00
#
_symmetry.space_group_name_H-M   'P 1'
#
loop_
_entity.id
_entity.type
_entity.pdbx_description
1 polymer ?
#
loop_
_entity_poly.entity_id
_entity_poly.type
_entity_poly.pdbx_seq_one_letter_code
_entity_poly.pdbx_strand_id
1 'polypeptide(L)'
;MDMTVFPSILPLSRKLSDETDVELSVNDFDGLIQASRDSKAILRAGAPVDIASTASLLGESIHSFELGLEKLRLQYHRLRALEHEKSNVVAPTARLLVEIIRCIFQFDADEHRGTFAASGRIIFAMPGLWANDVFAFGDNRWKQILPLTKEAPLNLDLSRSNAPENVVEQNTISLFRRARRICTSEASHGDLCDVIDIICSASLPHLQTLVLNHDPHDTSEPPMKSQMAEHPHLRFVTLNNIYLVPPFQGGLDTLKLDLSGLMDSERPHPDAVLPVLLRNTNLRCLELRNHCATVLPEPGPLLQRTTFPSLSSLHYEHTGDVHSTTLFNHLRLPQLQYAEVRVQDQQSMASTLVILRRIMRLWLDDEENMNLFSWQSIAITVQRCHWARLRELNRELLPLSRSSGVQLTARMADNSLDRPTRFVVERRR
;
A
#
# COMPACT_ATOMS: atom_id res chain seq x y z
N MET A 1 -4.36 -20.90 39.09
CA MET A 1 -4.42 -20.24 37.76
C MET A 1 -5.18 -21.19 36.87
N ASP A 2 -6.46 -20.91 36.67
CA ASP A 2 -7.30 -21.72 35.78
C ASP A 2 -6.76 -21.56 34.35
N MET A 3 -6.30 -22.67 33.78
CA MET A 3 -5.98 -22.74 32.36
C MET A 3 -7.29 -22.62 31.60
N THR A 4 -7.61 -21.40 31.16
CA THR A 4 -8.71 -21.15 30.25
C THR A 4 -8.49 -21.98 28.99
N VAL A 5 -9.36 -22.96 28.79
CA VAL A 5 -9.35 -23.85 27.62
C VAL A 5 -9.48 -22.97 26.38
N PHE A 6 -8.45 -22.97 25.54
CA PHE A 6 -8.39 -22.15 24.34
C PHE A 6 -9.41 -22.67 23.31
N PRO A 7 -10.35 -21.84 22.80
CA PRO A 7 -11.37 -22.32 21.87
C PRO A 7 -10.73 -22.77 20.54
N SER A 8 -11.07 -23.96 20.07
CA SER A 8 -10.68 -24.45 18.74
C SER A 8 -11.48 -23.71 17.65
N ILE A 9 -10.79 -22.96 16.78
CA ILE A 9 -11.37 -22.18 15.66
C ILE A 9 -10.96 -22.78 14.30
N LEU A 10 -10.67 -24.09 14.22
CA LEU A 10 -10.60 -24.70 12.90
C LEU A 10 -11.98 -24.52 12.23
N PRO A 11 -12.07 -24.07 10.97
CA PRO A 11 -13.30 -24.14 10.21
C PRO A 11 -13.51 -25.61 9.82
N LEU A 12 -13.72 -26.47 10.81
CA LEU A 12 -14.61 -27.60 10.62
C LEU A 12 -15.96 -26.94 10.45
N SER A 13 -16.39 -26.82 9.20
CA SER A 13 -17.62 -26.19 8.76
C SER A 13 -18.69 -26.29 9.84
N ARG A 14 -19.08 -25.18 10.48
CA ARG A 14 -20.14 -25.18 11.51
C ARG A 14 -21.48 -25.72 11.00
N LYS A 15 -21.64 -25.90 9.68
CA LYS A 15 -22.75 -26.66 9.10
C LYS A 15 -22.78 -28.14 9.53
N LEU A 16 -21.67 -28.68 10.04
CA LEU A 16 -21.56 -30.02 10.61
C LEU A 16 -21.70 -30.04 12.14
N SER A 17 -22.05 -28.93 12.82
CA SER A 17 -22.33 -28.98 14.26
C SER A 17 -23.82 -29.11 14.60
N ASP A 18 -24.70 -28.95 13.61
CA ASP A 18 -26.12 -29.33 13.72
C ASP A 18 -26.39 -30.73 13.10
N GLU A 19 -25.50 -31.22 12.23
CA GLU A 19 -25.38 -32.67 12.04
C GLU A 19 -24.67 -33.20 13.28
N THR A 20 -25.44 -33.86 14.14
CA THR A 20 -24.97 -34.75 15.21
C THR A 20 -23.54 -35.18 14.97
N ASP A 21 -22.67 -35.02 15.99
CA ASP A 21 -21.40 -35.73 16.06
C ASP A 21 -21.57 -37.05 15.32
N VAL A 22 -20.92 -37.18 14.16
CA VAL A 22 -20.96 -38.41 13.38
C VAL A 22 -20.12 -39.40 14.19
N GLU A 23 -20.66 -39.82 15.32
CA GLU A 23 -20.35 -41.07 15.95
C GLU A 23 -20.64 -42.09 14.86
N LEU A 24 -19.58 -42.61 14.24
CA LEU A 24 -19.68 -43.80 13.43
C LEU A 24 -20.34 -44.84 14.32
N SER A 25 -21.63 -45.05 14.09
CA SER A 25 -22.34 -46.11 14.76
C SER A 25 -21.70 -47.40 14.28
N VAL A 26 -21.56 -48.38 15.17
CA VAL A 26 -21.13 -49.73 14.77
C VAL A 26 -22.04 -50.24 13.62
N ASN A 27 -23.29 -49.77 13.58
CA ASN A 27 -24.26 -50.06 12.54
C ASN A 27 -23.86 -49.55 11.14
N ASP A 28 -23.08 -48.47 11.03
CA ASP A 28 -22.59 -47.94 9.75
C ASP A 28 -21.53 -48.88 9.13
N PHE A 29 -20.74 -49.55 9.98
CA PHE A 29 -19.81 -50.58 9.55
C PHE A 29 -20.50 -51.91 9.27
N ASP A 30 -21.56 -52.24 10.02
CA ASP A 30 -22.34 -53.45 9.77
C ASP A 30 -22.99 -53.42 8.39
N GLY A 31 -23.45 -52.25 7.91
CA GLY A 31 -23.95 -52.07 6.54
C GLY A 31 -22.90 -52.38 5.46
N LEU A 32 -21.67 -51.91 5.65
CA LEU A 32 -20.54 -52.18 4.73
C LEU A 32 -20.10 -53.65 4.75
N ILE A 33 -20.07 -54.25 5.95
CA ILE A 33 -19.74 -55.66 6.13
C ILE A 33 -20.84 -56.53 5.51
N GLN A 34 -22.11 -56.16 5.68
CA GLN A 34 -23.24 -56.89 5.12
C GLN A 34 -23.29 -56.78 3.59
N ALA A 35 -23.12 -55.58 3.02
CA ALA A 35 -23.01 -55.40 1.57
C ALA A 35 -21.85 -56.21 0.95
N SER A 36 -20.71 -56.30 1.66
CA SER A 36 -19.58 -57.14 1.24
C SER A 36 -19.92 -58.64 1.27
N ARG A 37 -20.67 -59.09 2.30
CA ARG A 37 -21.15 -60.48 2.41
C ARG A 37 -22.15 -60.80 1.32
N ASP A 38 -23.09 -59.91 1.04
CA ASP A 38 -24.14 -60.10 0.05
C ASP A 38 -23.55 -60.12 -1.37
N SER A 39 -22.62 -59.21 -1.66
CA SER A 39 -21.87 -59.21 -2.93
C SER A 39 -21.08 -60.51 -3.11
N LYS A 40 -20.39 -61.00 -2.07
CA LYS A 40 -19.69 -62.31 -2.11
C LYS A 40 -20.65 -63.49 -2.26
N ALA A 41 -21.82 -63.43 -1.65
CA ALA A 41 -22.83 -64.49 -1.74
C ALA A 41 -23.41 -64.57 -3.16
N ILE A 42 -23.72 -63.41 -3.77
CA ILE A 42 -24.20 -63.32 -5.15
C ILE A 42 -23.15 -63.87 -6.13
N LEU A 43 -21.88 -63.48 -5.97
CA LEU A 43 -20.77 -63.99 -6.79
C LEU A 43 -20.56 -65.50 -6.66
N ARG A 44 -20.86 -66.08 -5.48
CA ARG A 44 -20.74 -67.52 -5.23
C ARG A 44 -21.96 -68.33 -5.68
N ALA A 45 -23.14 -67.73 -5.72
CA ALA A 45 -24.39 -68.43 -6.01
C ALA A 45 -24.50 -68.92 -7.47
N GLY A 46 -23.72 -68.35 -8.40
CA GLY A 46 -23.61 -68.83 -9.79
C GLY A 46 -24.93 -68.91 -10.58
N ALA A 47 -26.00 -68.32 -10.07
CA ALA A 47 -27.33 -68.34 -10.68
C ALA A 47 -27.39 -67.37 -11.88
N PRO A 48 -28.27 -67.60 -12.88
CA PRO A 48 -28.53 -66.63 -13.94
C PRO A 48 -29.26 -65.43 -13.32
N VAL A 49 -28.48 -64.47 -12.83
CA VAL A 49 -29.00 -63.26 -12.21
C VAL A 49 -29.42 -62.28 -13.30
N ASP A 50 -30.62 -61.70 -13.14
CA ASP A 50 -31.07 -60.58 -13.96
C ASP A 50 -30.10 -59.42 -13.81
N ILE A 51 -29.28 -59.21 -14.85
CA ILE A 51 -28.13 -58.31 -14.89
C ILE A 51 -28.53 -56.90 -14.42
N ALA A 52 -29.74 -56.46 -14.75
CA ALA A 52 -30.26 -55.14 -14.37
C ALA A 52 -30.43 -54.98 -12.85
N SER A 53 -30.95 -56.00 -12.17
CA SER A 53 -31.15 -55.98 -10.71
C SER A 53 -29.82 -55.99 -9.94
N THR A 54 -28.86 -56.78 -10.40
CA THR A 54 -27.51 -56.83 -9.83
C THR A 54 -26.72 -55.55 -10.04
N ALA A 55 -26.86 -54.91 -11.21
CA ALA A 55 -26.18 -53.65 -11.50
C ALA A 55 -26.67 -52.52 -10.58
N SER A 56 -27.98 -52.46 -10.28
CA SER A 56 -28.55 -51.49 -9.35
C SER A 56 -28.01 -51.68 -7.92
N LEU A 57 -28.03 -52.92 -7.41
CA LEU A 57 -27.52 -53.24 -6.08
C LEU A 57 -26.01 -52.97 -5.93
N LEU A 58 -25.23 -53.22 -7.00
CA LEU A 58 -23.81 -52.88 -7.06
C LEU A 58 -23.60 -51.37 -7.06
N GLY A 59 -24.41 -50.61 -7.82
CA GLY A 59 -24.35 -49.15 -7.84
C GLY A 59 -24.61 -48.52 -6.48
N GLU A 60 -25.66 -48.96 -5.78
CA GLU A 60 -25.98 -48.53 -4.42
C GLU A 60 -24.87 -48.91 -3.41
N SER A 61 -24.30 -50.11 -3.56
CA SER A 61 -23.18 -50.56 -2.73
C SER A 61 -21.93 -49.71 -2.95
N ILE A 62 -21.57 -49.43 -4.21
CA ILE A 62 -20.42 -48.58 -4.55
C ILE A 62 -20.62 -47.18 -3.98
N HIS A 63 -21.79 -46.58 -4.16
CA HIS A 63 -22.09 -45.25 -3.64
C HIS A 63 -22.01 -45.19 -2.10
N SER A 64 -22.53 -46.21 -1.41
CA SER A 64 -22.42 -46.34 0.05
C SER A 64 -20.97 -46.49 0.52
N PHE A 65 -20.16 -47.26 -0.22
CA PHE A 65 -18.71 -47.39 0.03
C PHE A 65 -17.97 -46.07 -0.14
N GLU A 66 -18.27 -45.30 -1.20
CA GLU A 66 -17.65 -44.00 -1.45
C GLU A 66 -17.98 -42.99 -0.34
N LEU A 67 -19.24 -42.90 0.08
CA LEU A 67 -19.68 -42.07 1.20
C LEU A 67 -19.00 -42.48 2.52
N GLY A 68 -18.91 -43.78 2.81
CA GLY A 68 -18.23 -44.30 3.98
C GLY A 68 -16.73 -43.99 3.98
N LEU A 69 -16.07 -44.12 2.83
CA LEU A 69 -14.67 -43.80 2.65
C LEU A 69 -14.39 -42.29 2.84
N GLU A 70 -15.27 -41.42 2.32
CA GLU A 70 -15.16 -39.97 2.49
C GLU A 70 -15.30 -39.57 3.96
N LYS A 71 -16.28 -40.13 4.68
CA LYS A 71 -16.43 -39.95 6.14
C LYS A 71 -15.20 -40.41 6.91
N LEU A 72 -14.65 -41.58 6.59
CA LEU A 72 -13.43 -42.11 7.22
C LEU A 72 -12.21 -41.23 6.95
N ARG A 73 -12.05 -40.72 5.73
CA ARG A 73 -10.97 -39.77 5.38
C ARG A 73 -11.11 -38.49 6.18
N LEU A 74 -12.30 -37.91 6.25
CA LEU A 74 -12.58 -36.71 7.05
C LEU A 74 -12.20 -36.93 8.52
N GLN A 75 -12.59 -38.07 9.09
CA GLN A 75 -12.31 -38.42 10.48
C GLN A 75 -10.82 -38.70 10.73
N TYR A 76 -10.13 -39.38 9.81
CA TYR A 76 -8.69 -39.54 9.86
C TYR A 76 -7.97 -38.19 9.89
N HIS A 77 -8.36 -37.26 9.01
CA HIS A 77 -7.81 -35.90 9.01
C HIS A 77 -8.11 -35.15 10.32
N ARG A 78 -9.31 -35.32 10.88
CA ARG A 78 -9.69 -34.75 12.20
C ARG A 78 -8.83 -35.33 13.33
N LEU A 79 -8.66 -36.64 13.41
CA LEU A 79 -7.84 -37.31 14.43
C LEU A 79 -6.36 -36.91 14.31
N ARG A 80 -5.83 -36.86 13.09
CA ARG A 80 -4.46 -36.41 12.83
C ARG A 80 -4.27 -34.94 13.23
N ALA A 81 -5.25 -34.08 12.95
CA ALA A 81 -5.21 -32.69 13.39
C ALA A 81 -5.23 -32.56 14.92
N LEU A 82 -6.02 -33.38 15.63
CA LEU A 82 -6.04 -33.44 17.10
C LEU A 82 -4.71 -33.95 17.69
N GLU A 83 -4.08 -34.94 17.04
CA GLU A 83 -2.76 -35.44 17.43
C GLU A 83 -1.67 -34.35 17.26
N HIS A 84 -1.69 -33.64 16.13
CA HIS A 84 -0.81 -32.50 15.91
C HIS A 84 -1.06 -31.37 16.90
N GLU A 85 -2.33 -31.09 17.24
CA GLU A 85 -2.68 -30.13 18.28
C GLU A 85 -2.07 -30.52 19.63
N LYS A 86 -2.26 -31.76 20.09
CA LYS A 86 -1.66 -32.25 21.34
C LYS A 86 -0.14 -32.12 21.34
N SER A 87 0.49 -32.46 20.21
CA SER A 87 1.94 -32.35 20.05
C SER A 87 2.41 -30.89 20.10
N ASN A 88 1.67 -29.99 19.48
CA ASN A 88 1.97 -28.55 19.45
C ASN A 88 1.80 -27.90 20.82
N VAL A 89 0.81 -28.32 21.63
CA VAL A 89 0.61 -27.79 23.00
C VAL A 89 1.81 -28.09 23.91
N VAL A 90 2.50 -29.21 23.67
CA VAL A 90 3.70 -29.58 24.44
C VAL A 90 4.97 -28.88 23.91
N ALA A 91 4.94 -28.37 22.68
CA ALA A 91 6.08 -27.69 22.08
C ALA A 91 6.44 -26.39 22.86
N PRO A 92 7.74 -26.07 23.04
CA PRO A 92 8.16 -24.85 23.71
C PRO A 92 7.57 -23.58 23.10
N THR A 93 7.29 -23.59 21.79
CA THR A 93 6.65 -22.51 21.05
C THR A 93 5.21 -22.22 21.49
N ALA A 94 4.47 -23.20 22.01
CA ALA A 94 3.12 -22.99 22.54
C ALA A 94 3.10 -22.27 23.90
N ARG A 95 4.26 -22.15 24.56
CA ARG A 95 4.42 -21.38 25.81
C ARG A 95 4.79 -19.93 25.57
N LEU A 96 5.02 -19.53 24.32
CA LEU A 96 5.30 -18.14 23.99
C LEU A 96 4.06 -17.29 24.29
N LEU A 97 4.31 -16.09 24.82
CA LEU A 97 3.26 -15.10 24.99
C LEU A 97 2.63 -14.78 23.63
N VAL A 98 1.32 -14.54 23.63
CA VAL A 98 0.55 -14.21 22.40
C VAL A 98 1.17 -13.04 21.66
N GLU A 99 1.74 -12.08 22.37
CA GLU A 99 2.44 -10.92 21.81
C GLU A 99 3.70 -11.31 21.05
N ILE A 100 4.49 -12.26 21.57
CA ILE A 100 5.70 -12.75 20.90
C ILE A 100 5.32 -13.53 19.65
N ILE A 101 4.31 -14.39 19.77
CA ILE A 101 3.80 -15.15 18.64
C ILE A 101 3.24 -14.21 17.56
N ARG A 102 2.55 -13.13 17.96
CA ARG A 102 2.10 -12.08 17.05
C ARG A 102 3.26 -11.40 16.33
N CYS A 103 4.34 -11.08 17.04
CA CYS A 103 5.54 -10.51 16.42
C CYS A 103 6.19 -11.47 15.42
N ILE A 104 6.28 -12.76 15.75
CA ILE A 104 6.84 -13.78 14.85
C ILE A 104 5.99 -13.89 13.58
N PHE A 105 4.67 -14.01 13.71
CA PHE A 105 3.79 -14.10 12.54
C PHE A 105 3.71 -12.81 11.74
N GLN A 106 3.77 -11.65 12.39
CA GLN A 106 3.84 -10.37 11.69
C GLN A 106 5.14 -10.27 10.89
N PHE A 107 6.29 -10.62 11.50
CA PHE A 107 7.58 -10.65 10.82
C PHE A 107 7.58 -11.62 9.63
N ASP A 108 7.08 -12.84 9.84
CA ASP A 108 6.94 -13.84 8.79
C ASP A 108 5.99 -13.38 7.67
N ALA A 109 4.92 -12.64 8.01
CA ALA A 109 3.98 -12.08 7.04
C ALA A 109 4.59 -10.95 6.22
N ASP A 110 5.44 -10.16 6.86
CA ASP A 110 6.15 -9.08 6.20
C ASP A 110 7.25 -9.61 5.27
N GLU A 111 7.98 -10.68 5.65
CA GLU A 111 9.03 -11.31 4.81
C GLU A 111 8.49 -12.27 3.73
N HIS A 112 7.54 -13.14 4.05
CA HIS A 112 7.09 -14.25 3.18
C HIS A 112 5.68 -14.03 2.61
N ARG A 113 5.42 -12.81 2.09
CA ARG A 113 4.14 -12.42 1.49
C ARG A 113 3.68 -13.45 0.43
N GLY A 114 2.65 -14.26 0.74
CA GLY A 114 1.99 -15.17 -0.21
C GLY A 114 1.90 -16.65 0.19
N THR A 115 2.66 -17.14 1.19
CA THR A 115 2.68 -18.58 1.56
C THR A 115 1.99 -18.92 2.89
N PHE A 116 1.12 -18.03 3.38
CA PHE A 116 0.54 -18.07 4.75
C PHE A 116 -0.44 -19.22 5.07
N ALA A 117 -0.64 -20.18 4.17
CA ALA A 117 -1.72 -21.15 4.29
C ALA A 117 -1.49 -22.25 5.36
N ALA A 118 -0.30 -22.41 5.93
CA ALA A 118 0.04 -23.63 6.69
C ALA A 118 0.11 -23.49 8.23
N SER A 119 0.17 -22.28 8.79
CA SER A 119 0.45 -22.09 10.22
C SER A 119 -0.83 -21.82 11.03
N GLY A 120 -1.44 -22.91 11.51
CA GLY A 120 -2.77 -22.93 12.11
C GLY A 120 -3.00 -22.14 13.41
N ARG A 121 -4.30 -21.91 13.66
CA ARG A 121 -4.99 -21.45 14.89
C ARG A 121 -4.67 -20.07 15.46
N ILE A 122 -3.42 -19.69 15.65
CA ILE A 122 -3.10 -18.44 16.37
C ILE A 122 -3.42 -17.20 15.51
N ILE A 123 -3.30 -17.34 14.19
CA ILE A 123 -3.58 -16.25 13.24
C ILE A 123 -5.08 -15.88 13.24
N PHE A 124 -6.00 -16.83 13.43
CA PHE A 124 -7.46 -16.57 13.43
C PHE A 124 -7.93 -15.62 14.55
N ALA A 125 -7.17 -15.51 15.64
CA ALA A 125 -7.46 -14.59 16.74
C ALA A 125 -6.84 -13.20 16.56
N MET A 126 -6.26 -12.90 15.39
CA MET A 126 -5.58 -11.63 15.10
C MET A 126 -6.25 -10.90 13.93
N PRO A 127 -7.39 -10.23 14.15
CA PRO A 127 -8.16 -9.61 13.08
C PRO A 127 -7.37 -8.56 12.29
N GLY A 128 -6.43 -7.88 12.95
CA GLY A 128 -5.52 -6.93 12.31
C GLY A 128 -4.57 -7.55 11.29
N LEU A 129 -4.12 -8.81 11.49
CA LEU A 129 -3.29 -9.50 10.50
C LEU A 129 -4.06 -9.75 9.21
N TRP A 130 -5.28 -10.26 9.33
CA TRP A 130 -6.17 -10.48 8.18
C TRP A 130 -6.56 -9.18 7.49
N ALA A 131 -6.78 -8.11 8.27
CA ALA A 131 -7.14 -6.81 7.75
C ALA A 131 -5.98 -6.11 7.02
N ASN A 132 -4.73 -6.50 7.29
CA ASN A 132 -3.56 -5.88 6.68
C ASN A 132 -3.33 -6.28 5.22
N ASP A 133 -3.83 -7.44 4.79
CA ASP A 133 -3.68 -7.93 3.41
C ASP A 133 -4.87 -8.83 3.04
N VAL A 134 -6.04 -8.22 2.87
CA VAL A 134 -7.30 -8.94 2.57
C VAL A 134 -7.25 -9.66 1.21
N PHE A 135 -6.47 -9.13 0.26
CA PHE A 135 -6.34 -9.64 -1.11
C PHE A 135 -5.11 -10.55 -1.31
N ALA A 136 -4.31 -10.83 -0.27
CA ALA A 136 -3.12 -11.70 -0.38
C ALA A 136 -3.43 -13.12 -0.86
N PHE A 137 -4.65 -13.59 -0.65
CA PHE A 137 -4.98 -15.01 -0.70
C PHE A 137 -5.56 -15.49 -2.04
N GLY A 138 -5.39 -14.68 -3.09
CA GLY A 138 -5.88 -15.01 -4.43
C GLY A 138 -7.36 -14.71 -4.65
N ASP A 139 -7.79 -14.92 -5.89
CA ASP A 139 -9.11 -14.53 -6.39
C ASP A 139 -10.24 -15.11 -5.54
N ASN A 140 -11.21 -14.26 -5.22
CA ASN A 140 -12.44 -14.59 -4.49
C ASN A 140 -12.28 -15.15 -3.06
N ARG A 141 -11.05 -15.43 -2.58
CA ARG A 141 -10.83 -15.91 -1.20
C ARG A 141 -10.97 -14.82 -0.16
N TRP A 142 -10.81 -13.56 -0.54
CA TRP A 142 -10.98 -12.40 0.33
C TRP A 142 -12.36 -12.39 1.04
N LYS A 143 -13.41 -12.89 0.38
CA LYS A 143 -14.76 -13.05 0.97
C LYS A 143 -14.78 -13.99 2.17
N GLN A 144 -13.92 -15.02 2.18
CA GLN A 144 -13.79 -15.97 3.29
C GLN A 144 -12.95 -15.41 4.45
N ILE A 145 -12.06 -14.45 4.14
CA ILE A 145 -11.15 -13.82 5.10
C ILE A 145 -11.82 -12.65 5.82
N LEU A 146 -12.73 -11.95 5.15
CA LEU A 146 -13.45 -10.80 5.71
C LEU A 146 -14.05 -11.06 7.10
N PRO A 147 -14.75 -12.18 7.35
CA PRO A 147 -15.24 -12.47 8.70
C PRO A 147 -14.14 -12.57 9.76
N LEU A 148 -12.92 -12.98 9.38
CA LEU A 148 -11.76 -13.08 10.28
C LEU A 148 -11.21 -11.71 10.71
N THR A 149 -11.48 -10.67 9.93
CA THR A 149 -11.07 -9.29 10.22
C THR A 149 -11.87 -8.63 11.33
N LYS A 150 -13.00 -9.20 11.79
CA LYS A 150 -13.83 -8.71 12.91
C LYS A 150 -14.00 -7.18 12.97
N GLU A 151 -14.40 -6.58 11.84
CA GLU A 151 -14.56 -5.11 11.71
C GLU A 151 -13.29 -4.26 11.86
N ALA A 152 -12.10 -4.86 11.93
CA ALA A 152 -10.85 -4.13 11.95
C ALA A 152 -10.69 -3.27 10.68
N PRO A 153 -10.04 -2.08 10.77
CA PRO A 153 -9.77 -1.26 9.61
C PRO A 153 -8.88 -1.98 8.59
N LEU A 154 -9.28 -1.92 7.31
CA LEU A 154 -8.71 -2.72 6.23
C LEU A 154 -7.60 -1.98 5.48
N ASN A 155 -6.58 -2.70 5.05
CA ASN A 155 -5.66 -2.24 4.01
C ASN A 155 -6.09 -2.87 2.69
N LEU A 156 -6.61 -2.05 1.79
CA LEU A 156 -7.05 -2.44 0.46
C LEU A 156 -5.89 -2.19 -0.51
N ASP A 157 -5.17 -3.26 -0.85
CA ASP A 157 -4.13 -3.23 -1.86
C ASP A 157 -4.66 -3.83 -3.17
N LEU A 158 -5.03 -2.94 -4.10
CA LEU A 158 -5.62 -3.26 -5.40
C LEU A 158 -4.55 -3.40 -6.49
N SER A 159 -3.28 -3.45 -6.11
CA SER A 159 -2.15 -3.58 -7.04
C SER A 159 -1.84 -5.01 -7.48
N ARG A 160 -2.68 -5.98 -7.12
CA ARG A 160 -2.41 -7.39 -7.39
C ARG A 160 -3.44 -7.93 -8.36
N SER A 161 -3.03 -8.89 -9.18
CA SER A 161 -3.89 -9.79 -9.96
C SER A 161 -5.00 -10.47 -9.14
N ASN A 162 -4.96 -10.36 -7.81
CA ASN A 162 -5.88 -10.97 -6.87
C ASN A 162 -6.99 -10.03 -6.39
N ALA A 163 -7.01 -8.78 -6.86
CA ALA A 163 -8.11 -7.87 -6.60
C ALA A 163 -9.38 -8.39 -7.31
N PRO A 164 -10.59 -8.14 -6.76
CA PRO A 164 -11.82 -8.50 -7.45
C PRO A 164 -11.89 -7.79 -8.80
N GLU A 165 -12.25 -8.53 -9.87
CA GLU A 165 -12.31 -8.02 -11.26
C GLU A 165 -13.31 -6.87 -11.50
N ASN A 166 -13.99 -6.36 -10.47
CA ASN A 166 -14.82 -5.16 -10.53
C ASN A 166 -14.92 -4.54 -9.14
N VAL A 167 -14.31 -3.37 -8.93
CA VAL A 167 -14.35 -2.65 -7.66
C VAL A 167 -15.74 -2.10 -7.31
N VAL A 168 -16.67 -2.00 -8.27
CA VAL A 168 -18.04 -1.44 -8.08
C VAL A 168 -19.07 -2.45 -7.58
N GLU A 169 -18.74 -3.72 -7.36
CA GLU A 169 -19.71 -4.64 -6.76
C GLU A 169 -20.25 -4.04 -5.45
N GLN A 170 -21.57 -4.10 -5.19
CA GLN A 170 -22.15 -3.50 -3.98
C GLN A 170 -21.46 -3.96 -2.68
N ASN A 171 -20.86 -5.17 -2.71
CA ASN A 171 -20.11 -5.74 -1.60
C ASN A 171 -18.75 -5.07 -1.38
N THR A 172 -18.06 -4.59 -2.42
CA THR A 172 -16.74 -3.96 -2.31
C THR A 172 -16.83 -2.55 -1.74
N ILE A 173 -17.89 -1.77 -2.04
CA ILE A 173 -18.12 -0.43 -1.44
C ILE A 173 -18.12 -0.49 0.10
N SER A 174 -18.68 -1.55 0.68
CA SER A 174 -18.69 -1.73 2.14
C SER A 174 -17.28 -1.87 2.74
N LEU A 175 -16.31 -2.39 1.96
CA LEU A 175 -14.91 -2.51 2.37
C LEU A 175 -14.24 -1.15 2.47
N PHE A 176 -14.52 -0.24 1.53
CA PHE A 176 -13.95 1.11 1.51
C PHE A 176 -14.32 1.90 2.75
N ARG A 177 -15.53 1.72 3.30
CA ARG A 177 -15.94 2.37 4.56
C ARG A 177 -15.04 1.98 5.73
N ARG A 178 -14.45 0.78 5.69
CA ARG A 178 -13.49 0.27 6.68
C ARG A 178 -12.04 0.49 6.27
N ALA A 179 -11.78 1.04 5.09
CA ALA A 179 -10.43 1.18 4.58
C ALA A 179 -9.64 2.19 5.42
N ARG A 180 -8.52 1.71 5.96
CA ARG A 180 -7.46 2.51 6.57
C ARG A 180 -6.40 2.90 5.54
N ARG A 181 -6.12 2.00 4.61
CA ARG A 181 -5.16 2.22 3.52
C ARG A 181 -5.80 1.78 2.20
N ILE A 182 -5.61 2.57 1.15
CA ILE A 182 -5.97 2.23 -0.23
C ILE A 182 -4.72 2.39 -1.10
N CYS A 183 -4.41 1.40 -1.93
CA CYS A 183 -3.25 1.38 -2.83
C CYS A 183 -3.64 0.79 -4.20
N THR A 184 -3.24 1.42 -5.31
CA THR A 184 -3.64 1.01 -6.68
C THR A 184 -2.46 0.80 -7.65
N SER A 185 -1.27 0.37 -7.20
CA SER A 185 -0.04 0.35 -8.04
C SER A 185 -0.09 -0.43 -9.36
N GLU A 186 -1.10 -1.27 -9.62
CA GLU A 186 -1.29 -2.01 -10.88
C GLU A 186 -2.79 -2.20 -11.21
N ALA A 187 -3.65 -1.31 -10.71
CA ALA A 187 -5.09 -1.44 -10.94
C ALA A 187 -5.43 -1.17 -12.42
N SER A 188 -6.46 -1.85 -12.93
CA SER A 188 -7.01 -1.50 -14.24
C SER A 188 -7.54 -0.06 -14.22
N HIS A 189 -7.58 0.60 -15.38
CA HIS A 189 -8.14 1.96 -15.48
C HIS A 189 -9.56 2.06 -14.90
N GLY A 190 -10.41 1.06 -15.17
CA GLY A 190 -11.77 1.00 -14.64
C GLY A 190 -11.78 1.00 -13.11
N ASP A 191 -11.01 0.10 -12.50
CA ASP A 191 -10.91 0.00 -11.04
C ASP A 191 -10.38 1.29 -10.41
N LEU A 192 -9.43 1.95 -11.06
CA LEU A 192 -8.89 3.23 -10.60
C LEU A 192 -9.95 4.34 -10.62
N CYS A 193 -10.72 4.46 -11.70
CA CYS A 193 -11.83 5.40 -11.80
C CYS A 193 -12.87 5.15 -10.72
N ASP A 194 -13.23 3.89 -10.48
CA ASP A 194 -14.18 3.51 -9.43
C ASP A 194 -13.68 3.88 -8.03
N VAL A 195 -12.39 3.63 -7.76
CA VAL A 195 -11.74 4.02 -6.49
C VAL A 195 -11.79 5.53 -6.32
N ILE A 196 -11.49 6.28 -7.37
CA ILE A 196 -11.52 7.74 -7.36
C ILE A 196 -12.93 8.25 -7.10
N ASP A 197 -13.94 7.68 -7.75
CA ASP A 197 -15.34 8.03 -7.55
C ASP A 197 -15.77 7.76 -6.09
N ILE A 198 -15.37 6.64 -5.50
CA ILE A 198 -15.64 6.33 -4.08
C ILE A 198 -14.98 7.36 -3.15
N ILE A 199 -13.71 7.69 -3.39
CA ILE A 199 -12.95 8.65 -2.57
C ILE A 199 -13.53 10.07 -2.68
N CYS A 200 -14.02 10.45 -3.86
CA CYS A 200 -14.57 11.79 -4.09
C CYS A 200 -16.03 11.91 -3.63
N SER A 201 -16.80 10.83 -3.68
CA SER A 201 -18.24 10.85 -3.34
C SER A 201 -18.55 10.70 -1.85
N ALA A 202 -17.70 10.00 -1.09
CA ALA A 202 -18.00 9.65 0.30
C ALA A 202 -16.82 9.86 1.26
N SER A 203 -17.12 10.40 2.45
CA SER A 203 -16.15 10.44 3.54
C SER A 203 -15.84 9.02 4.01
N LEU A 204 -14.55 8.67 4.00
CA LEU A 204 -14.03 7.41 4.52
C LEU A 204 -13.44 7.63 5.93
N PRO A 205 -14.16 7.25 7.01
CA PRO A 205 -13.84 7.66 8.38
C PRO A 205 -12.62 6.97 8.97
N HIS A 206 -12.07 5.92 8.33
CA HIS A 206 -10.87 5.24 8.81
C HIS A 206 -9.64 5.50 7.93
N LEU A 207 -9.81 6.17 6.79
CA LEU A 207 -8.77 6.33 5.79
C LEU A 207 -7.63 7.20 6.32
N GLN A 208 -6.44 6.62 6.36
CA GLN A 208 -5.19 7.26 6.79
C GLN A 208 -4.18 7.41 5.67
N THR A 209 -4.11 6.41 4.78
CA THR A 209 -3.12 6.35 3.70
C THR A 209 -3.81 6.12 2.37
N LEU A 210 -3.54 6.99 1.40
CA LEU A 210 -4.02 6.87 0.04
C LEU A 210 -2.82 6.87 -0.92
N VAL A 211 -2.73 5.83 -1.75
CA VAL A 211 -1.73 5.72 -2.81
C VAL A 211 -2.46 5.41 -4.11
N LEU A 212 -2.55 6.39 -5.00
CA LEU A 212 -3.14 6.24 -6.32
C LEU A 212 -2.04 6.33 -7.36
N ASN A 213 -2.02 5.34 -8.25
CA ASN A 213 -1.08 5.25 -9.36
C ASN A 213 -1.85 5.04 -10.65
N HIS A 214 -1.56 5.87 -11.64
CA HIS A 214 -2.02 5.68 -13.01
C HIS A 214 -0.81 5.37 -13.90
N ASP A 215 -0.95 4.34 -14.72
CA ASP A 215 0.07 3.96 -15.69
C ASP A 215 0.16 5.06 -16.76
N PRO A 216 1.31 5.71 -16.96
CA PRO A 216 1.47 6.74 -17.99
C PRO A 216 1.36 6.19 -19.43
N HIS A 217 1.40 4.86 -19.60
CA HIS A 217 1.24 4.21 -20.90
C HIS A 217 -0.22 3.88 -21.22
N ASP A 218 -1.14 4.06 -20.28
CA ASP A 218 -2.55 3.88 -20.55
C ASP A 218 -3.07 5.02 -21.43
N THR A 219 -3.79 4.68 -22.49
CA THR A 219 -4.37 5.64 -23.44
C THR A 219 -5.68 6.25 -22.95
N SER A 220 -6.26 5.68 -21.89
CA SER A 220 -7.45 6.21 -21.25
C SER A 220 -7.18 7.60 -20.67
N GLU A 221 -8.10 8.55 -20.87
CA GLU A 221 -7.98 9.85 -20.23
C GLU A 221 -8.01 9.69 -18.70
N PRO A 222 -7.06 10.29 -17.96
CA PRO A 222 -7.08 10.22 -16.51
C PRO A 222 -8.38 10.87 -15.98
N PRO A 223 -9.01 10.32 -14.94
CA PRO A 223 -10.21 10.91 -14.35
C PRO A 223 -9.91 12.34 -13.91
N MET A 224 -10.44 13.31 -14.66
CA MET A 224 -10.04 14.71 -14.51
C MET A 224 -10.65 15.36 -13.27
N LYS A 225 -9.76 15.92 -12.43
CA LYS A 225 -10.00 17.03 -11.49
C LYS A 225 -11.21 16.87 -10.55
N SER A 226 -11.28 15.74 -9.86
CA SER A 226 -12.21 15.57 -8.75
C SER A 226 -11.62 16.10 -7.43
N GLN A 227 -12.45 16.76 -6.64
CA GLN A 227 -12.12 17.11 -5.26
C GLN A 227 -12.40 15.89 -4.37
N MET A 228 -11.42 15.49 -3.56
CA MET A 228 -11.61 14.41 -2.60
C MET A 228 -12.64 14.81 -1.55
N ALA A 229 -13.43 13.84 -1.08
CA ALA A 229 -14.30 14.06 0.07
C ALA A 229 -13.46 14.39 1.32
N GLU A 230 -14.14 14.86 2.36
CA GLU A 230 -13.49 15.14 3.63
C GLU A 230 -13.16 13.84 4.37
N HIS A 231 -11.86 13.53 4.53
CA HIS A 231 -11.38 12.32 5.21
C HIS A 231 -10.70 12.69 6.54
N PRO A 232 -11.39 12.55 7.71
CA PRO A 232 -10.94 13.08 9.00
C PRO A 232 -9.60 12.57 9.51
N HIS A 233 -9.15 11.41 9.05
CA HIS A 233 -7.92 10.77 9.50
C HIS A 233 -6.85 10.65 8.42
N LEU A 234 -7.08 11.24 7.24
CA LEU A 234 -6.15 11.15 6.12
C LEU A 234 -4.86 11.91 6.43
N ARG A 235 -3.73 11.21 6.38
CA ARG A 235 -2.41 11.74 6.74
C ARG A 235 -1.39 11.59 5.63
N PHE A 236 -1.49 10.52 4.85
CA PHE A 236 -0.50 10.19 3.82
C PHE A 236 -1.21 10.10 2.48
N VAL A 237 -0.81 10.96 1.54
CA VAL A 237 -1.34 10.98 0.17
C VAL A 237 -0.18 10.85 -0.80
N THR A 238 -0.29 9.90 -1.72
CA THR A 238 0.61 9.72 -2.87
C THR A 238 -0.22 9.62 -4.12
N LEU A 239 -0.05 10.56 -5.05
CA LEU A 239 -0.71 10.58 -6.34
C LEU A 239 0.35 10.55 -7.43
N ASN A 240 0.36 9.48 -8.22
CA ASN A 240 1.27 9.28 -9.33
C ASN A 240 0.48 9.26 -10.64
N ASN A 241 0.78 10.20 -11.53
CA ASN A 241 0.11 10.50 -12.79
C ASN A 241 -1.40 10.75 -12.67
N ILE A 242 -1.84 11.26 -11.52
CA ILE A 242 -3.23 11.64 -11.26
C ILE A 242 -3.21 12.88 -10.38
N TYR A 243 -4.11 13.82 -10.64
CA TYR A 243 -4.31 14.96 -9.76
C TYR A 243 -5.71 14.97 -9.17
N LEU A 244 -5.78 14.84 -7.85
CA LEU A 244 -6.98 15.06 -7.04
C LEU A 244 -6.69 16.17 -6.03
N VAL A 245 -7.69 17.01 -5.77
CA VAL A 245 -7.57 18.04 -4.74
C VAL A 245 -7.79 17.37 -3.37
N PRO A 246 -6.76 17.25 -2.52
CA PRO A 246 -6.92 16.58 -1.23
C PRO A 246 -7.75 17.44 -0.26
N PRO A 247 -8.29 16.82 0.82
CA PRO A 247 -9.15 17.52 1.76
C PRO A 247 -8.42 18.65 2.50
N PHE A 248 -9.16 19.71 2.81
CA PHE A 248 -8.63 20.96 3.36
C PHE A 248 -8.49 20.99 4.89
N GLN A 249 -8.47 19.83 5.55
CA GLN A 249 -8.52 19.75 7.02
C GLN A 249 -7.18 20.01 7.71
N GLY A 250 -6.10 20.22 6.94
CA GLY A 250 -4.77 20.50 7.49
C GLY A 250 -4.12 19.32 8.22
N GLY A 251 -4.68 18.11 8.06
CA GLY A 251 -4.24 16.89 8.73
C GLY A 251 -3.17 16.09 8.00
N LEU A 252 -2.73 16.52 6.81
CA LEU A 252 -1.74 15.79 6.03
C LEU A 252 -0.33 15.90 6.65
N ASP A 253 0.27 14.74 6.94
CA ASP A 253 1.66 14.59 7.35
C ASP A 253 2.58 14.42 6.13
N THR A 254 2.10 13.77 5.06
CA THR A 254 2.88 13.52 3.84
C THR A 254 2.02 13.74 2.60
N LEU A 255 2.55 14.53 1.66
CA LEU A 255 1.98 14.71 0.33
C LEU A 255 3.04 14.42 -0.71
N LYS A 256 2.75 13.46 -1.59
CA LYS A 256 3.58 13.13 -2.75
C LYS A 256 2.75 13.29 -4.01
N LEU A 257 3.18 14.17 -4.90
CA LEU A 257 2.58 14.41 -6.20
C LEU A 257 3.65 14.17 -7.26
N ASP A 258 3.50 13.11 -8.04
CA ASP A 258 4.32 12.84 -9.22
C ASP A 258 3.42 12.89 -10.45
N LEU A 259 3.49 13.96 -11.24
CA LEU A 259 2.69 14.12 -12.46
C LEU A 259 3.57 14.03 -13.71
N SER A 260 4.71 13.33 -13.60
CA SER A 260 5.70 13.21 -14.67
C SER A 260 5.13 12.56 -15.93
N GLY A 261 4.19 11.62 -15.78
CA GLY A 261 3.51 10.93 -16.87
C GLY A 261 2.32 11.67 -17.49
N LEU A 262 1.86 12.78 -16.89
CA LEU A 262 0.78 13.59 -17.47
C LEU A 262 1.31 14.56 -18.52
N MET A 263 0.51 14.81 -19.54
CA MET A 263 0.77 15.87 -20.52
C MET A 263 0.70 17.24 -19.84
N ASP A 264 1.43 18.21 -20.37
CA ASP A 264 1.50 19.54 -19.75
C ASP A 264 0.14 20.24 -19.63
N SER A 265 -0.76 20.01 -20.59
CA SER A 265 -2.14 20.53 -20.59
C SER A 265 -3.05 19.91 -19.52
N GLU A 266 -2.70 18.73 -19.01
CA GLU A 266 -3.49 17.99 -18.01
C GLU A 266 -3.06 18.31 -16.59
N ARG A 267 -1.80 18.74 -16.42
CA ARG A 267 -1.25 19.12 -15.13
C ARG A 267 -2.02 20.30 -14.54
N PRO A 268 -2.21 20.33 -13.21
CA PRO A 268 -2.89 21.43 -12.57
C PRO A 268 -2.09 22.72 -12.72
N HIS A 269 -2.79 23.84 -12.65
CA HIS A 269 -2.15 25.14 -12.55
C HIS A 269 -1.52 25.30 -11.14
N PRO A 270 -0.42 26.05 -10.98
CA PRO A 270 0.16 26.33 -9.65
C PRO A 270 -0.87 26.86 -8.63
N ASP A 271 -1.84 27.65 -9.08
CA ASP A 271 -2.91 28.18 -8.23
C ASP A 271 -3.86 27.12 -7.67
N ALA A 272 -3.89 25.92 -8.25
CA ALA A 272 -4.64 24.80 -7.70
C ALA A 272 -3.84 24.06 -6.61
N VAL A 273 -2.51 23.95 -6.78
CA VAL A 273 -1.62 23.22 -5.86
C VAL A 273 -1.28 24.07 -4.63
N LEU A 274 -1.05 25.37 -4.81
CA LEU A 274 -0.67 26.27 -3.72
C LEU A 274 -1.68 26.26 -2.56
N PRO A 275 -3.00 26.48 -2.76
CA PRO A 275 -3.97 26.50 -1.66
C PRO A 275 -4.01 25.19 -0.87
N VAL A 276 -3.78 24.06 -1.54
CA VAL A 276 -3.68 22.74 -0.90
C VAL A 276 -2.49 22.70 0.05
N LEU A 277 -1.32 23.18 -0.38
CA LEU A 277 -0.13 23.25 0.47
C LEU A 277 -0.35 24.21 1.65
N LEU A 278 -0.88 25.42 1.38
CA LEU A 278 -1.05 26.46 2.41
C LEU A 278 -2.02 26.03 3.53
N ARG A 279 -2.98 25.16 3.22
CA ARG A 279 -3.93 24.62 4.21
C ARG A 279 -3.40 23.44 5.00
N ASN A 280 -2.32 22.80 4.55
CA ASN A 280 -1.70 21.65 5.21
C ASN A 280 -0.36 22.03 5.88
N THR A 281 -0.43 22.91 6.87
CA THR A 281 0.75 23.42 7.59
C THR A 281 1.46 22.37 8.45
N ASN A 282 0.79 21.24 8.74
CA ASN A 282 1.36 20.10 9.47
C ASN A 282 2.22 19.17 8.61
N LEU A 283 2.35 19.42 7.30
CA LEU A 283 3.15 18.60 6.40
C LEU A 283 4.58 18.43 6.93
N ARG A 284 5.02 17.18 7.02
CA ARG A 284 6.37 16.77 7.42
C ARG A 284 7.24 16.39 6.24
N CYS A 285 6.61 15.80 5.23
CA CYS A 285 7.24 15.35 4.00
C CYS A 285 6.44 15.85 2.79
N LEU A 286 7.11 16.57 1.90
CA LEU A 286 6.53 17.08 0.66
C LEU A 286 7.37 16.60 -0.51
N GLU A 287 6.76 15.90 -1.45
CA GLU A 287 7.37 15.46 -2.69
C GLU A 287 6.57 15.99 -3.88
N LEU A 288 7.21 16.79 -4.73
CA LEU A 288 6.59 17.43 -5.88
C LEU A 288 7.43 17.14 -7.12
N ARG A 289 6.90 16.35 -8.06
CA ARG A 289 7.53 16.04 -9.34
C ARG A 289 6.62 16.43 -10.50
N ASN A 290 7.09 17.32 -11.37
CA ASN A 290 6.35 17.85 -12.53
C ASN A 290 4.90 18.24 -12.20
N HIS A 291 4.69 18.77 -10.99
CA HIS A 291 3.37 18.94 -10.38
C HIS A 291 2.50 20.04 -11.00
N CYS A 292 3.03 20.85 -11.92
CA CYS A 292 2.32 21.96 -12.56
C CYS A 292 2.55 22.01 -14.07
N ALA A 293 1.60 22.61 -14.80
CA ALA A 293 1.75 22.92 -16.22
C ALA A 293 2.87 23.97 -16.42
N THR A 294 3.61 23.89 -17.53
CA THR A 294 4.68 24.83 -17.87
C THR A 294 4.18 26.21 -18.31
N VAL A 295 2.93 26.30 -18.77
CA VAL A 295 2.29 27.55 -19.16
C VAL A 295 2.34 28.56 -18.01
N LEU A 296 2.93 29.73 -18.25
CA LEU A 296 3.05 30.75 -17.23
C LEU A 296 1.66 31.23 -16.77
N PRO A 297 1.41 31.29 -15.46
CA PRO A 297 0.30 32.05 -14.93
C PRO A 297 0.36 33.48 -15.43
N GLU A 298 -0.79 34.09 -15.69
CA GLU A 298 -0.88 35.53 -15.48
C GLU A 298 -0.44 35.85 -14.04
N PRO A 299 0.24 36.97 -13.79
CA PRO A 299 0.72 37.32 -12.46
C PRO A 299 -0.44 37.36 -11.47
N GLY A 300 -0.59 36.27 -10.71
CA GLY A 300 -1.63 36.11 -9.71
C GLY A 300 -1.46 37.09 -8.55
N PRO A 301 -2.48 37.24 -7.69
CA PRO A 301 -2.38 38.06 -6.50
C PRO A 301 -1.18 37.63 -5.64
N LEU A 302 -0.46 38.60 -5.09
CA LEU A 302 0.68 38.36 -4.22
C LEU A 302 0.23 37.59 -2.98
N LEU A 303 0.42 36.26 -2.98
CA LEU A 303 0.11 35.42 -1.82
C LEU A 303 1.10 35.69 -0.68
N GLN A 304 0.57 35.82 0.53
CA GLN A 304 1.37 35.97 1.74
C GLN A 304 2.26 34.73 1.94
N ARG A 305 3.49 34.93 2.45
CA ARG A 305 4.37 33.82 2.82
C ARG A 305 3.71 32.99 3.94
N THR A 306 3.64 31.67 3.74
CA THR A 306 3.12 30.73 4.72
C THR A 306 4.26 29.91 5.31
N THR A 307 4.23 29.79 6.63
CA THR A 307 5.20 29.01 7.40
C THR A 307 4.75 27.56 7.49
N PHE A 308 5.66 26.65 7.19
CA PHE A 308 5.50 25.20 7.34
C PHE A 308 6.36 24.74 8.53
N PRO A 309 5.85 24.85 9.77
CA PRO A 309 6.64 24.61 10.97
C PRO A 309 7.05 23.15 11.12
N SER A 310 6.38 22.20 10.45
CA SER A 310 6.65 20.77 10.60
C SER A 310 7.42 20.17 9.42
N LEU A 311 7.64 20.93 8.34
CA LEU A 311 8.21 20.38 7.11
C LEU A 311 9.69 20.11 7.30
N SER A 312 10.03 18.82 7.34
CA SER A 312 11.38 18.33 7.60
C SER A 312 12.05 17.73 6.36
N SER A 313 11.26 17.20 5.43
CA SER A 313 11.73 16.60 4.18
C SER A 313 11.04 17.22 2.96
N LEU A 314 11.82 17.69 2.00
CA LEU A 314 11.36 18.23 0.73
C LEU A 314 12.03 17.47 -0.43
N HIS A 315 11.25 16.92 -1.35
CA HIS A 315 11.74 16.37 -2.61
C HIS A 315 11.11 17.15 -3.76
N TYR A 316 11.92 17.70 -4.65
CA TYR A 316 11.47 18.59 -5.71
C TYR A 316 12.08 18.19 -7.06
N GLU A 317 11.24 18.09 -8.07
CA GLU A 317 11.63 17.79 -9.45
C GLU A 317 10.70 18.56 -10.38
N HIS A 318 11.24 19.42 -11.24
CA HIS A 318 10.42 20.19 -12.18
C HIS A 318 11.22 20.60 -13.42
N THR A 319 10.58 20.54 -14.58
CA THR A 319 11.07 21.16 -15.82
C THR A 319 10.84 22.67 -15.78
N GLY A 320 11.87 23.46 -15.46
CA GLY A 320 11.81 24.93 -15.50
C GLY A 320 11.88 25.62 -14.13
N ASP A 321 12.40 26.85 -14.12
CA ASP A 321 12.65 27.63 -12.92
C ASP A 321 11.45 28.48 -12.50
N VAL A 322 10.69 29.06 -13.43
CA VAL A 322 9.62 30.02 -13.13
C VAL A 322 8.63 29.51 -12.06
N HIS A 323 8.06 28.31 -12.23
CA HIS A 323 7.08 27.76 -11.28
C HIS A 323 7.68 27.47 -9.91
N SER A 324 8.90 26.93 -9.91
CA SER A 324 9.66 26.74 -8.68
C SER A 324 9.87 28.06 -7.95
N THR A 325 10.13 29.14 -8.69
CA THR A 325 10.38 30.45 -8.10
C THR A 325 9.14 30.99 -7.41
N THR A 326 7.97 30.86 -8.05
CA THR A 326 6.69 31.26 -7.48
C THR A 326 6.39 30.46 -6.21
N LEU A 327 6.47 29.12 -6.28
CA LEU A 327 6.25 28.26 -5.12
C LEU A 327 7.14 28.65 -3.94
N PHE A 328 8.47 28.67 -4.13
CA PHE A 328 9.42 28.96 -3.05
C PHE A 328 9.34 30.39 -2.51
N ASN A 329 8.80 31.36 -3.28
CA ASN A 329 8.56 32.70 -2.77
C ASN A 329 7.49 32.74 -1.67
N HIS A 330 6.59 31.75 -1.65
CA HIS A 330 5.47 31.66 -0.70
C HIS A 330 5.72 30.72 0.48
N LEU A 331 6.81 29.94 0.47
CA LEU A 331 7.12 28.97 1.52
C LEU A 331 8.12 29.55 2.53
N ARG A 332 7.88 29.33 3.83
CA ARG A 332 8.89 29.47 4.89
C ARG A 332 9.07 28.12 5.58
N LEU A 333 10.31 27.62 5.62
CA LEU A 333 10.62 26.22 5.97
C LEU A 333 11.61 26.12 7.16
N PRO A 334 11.26 26.62 8.36
CA PRO A 334 12.20 26.75 9.47
C PRO A 334 12.73 25.42 10.02
N GLN A 335 11.97 24.33 9.87
CA GLN A 335 12.34 22.99 10.36
C GLN A 335 12.84 22.06 9.25
N LEU A 336 13.17 22.58 8.06
CA LEU A 336 13.72 21.78 6.98
C LEU A 336 15.01 21.11 7.45
N GLN A 337 15.10 19.79 7.29
CA GLN A 337 16.27 18.97 7.65
C GLN A 337 16.88 18.35 6.40
N TYR A 338 16.05 17.99 5.43
CA TYR A 338 16.43 17.32 4.19
C TYR A 338 15.71 17.98 3.01
N ALA A 339 16.47 18.32 1.96
CA ALA A 339 15.94 18.76 0.69
C ALA A 339 16.63 18.03 -0.46
N GLU A 340 15.88 17.45 -1.38
CA GLU A 340 16.40 16.82 -2.59
C GLU A 340 15.82 17.52 -3.81
N VAL A 341 16.70 17.95 -4.71
CA VAL A 341 16.33 18.52 -6.00
C VAL A 341 16.86 17.62 -7.10
N ARG A 342 15.97 17.05 -7.90
CA ARG A 342 16.31 16.18 -9.03
C ARG A 342 16.40 16.96 -10.33
N VAL A 343 17.36 16.56 -11.16
CA VAL A 343 17.62 17.14 -12.48
C VAL A 343 16.99 16.22 -13.53
N GLN A 344 16.01 16.70 -14.29
CA GLN A 344 15.38 15.89 -15.35
C GLN A 344 16.15 15.92 -16.67
N ASP A 345 16.59 17.10 -17.10
CA ASP A 345 17.26 17.27 -18.40
C ASP A 345 18.55 18.12 -18.30
N GLN A 346 19.34 18.13 -19.37
CA GLN A 346 20.61 18.86 -19.38
C GLN A 346 20.44 20.38 -19.33
N GLN A 347 19.33 20.91 -19.86
CA GLN A 347 19.04 22.34 -19.89
C GLN A 347 18.56 22.83 -18.50
N SER A 348 18.05 21.91 -17.67
CA SER A 348 17.48 22.15 -16.35
C SER A 348 18.52 22.39 -15.26
N MET A 349 19.81 22.14 -15.49
CA MET A 349 20.85 22.35 -14.47
C MET A 349 20.88 23.80 -13.96
N ALA A 350 20.69 24.77 -14.86
CA ALA A 350 20.59 26.18 -14.49
C ALA A 350 19.44 26.42 -13.50
N SER A 351 18.27 25.90 -13.86
CA SER A 351 17.04 25.98 -13.06
C SER A 351 17.21 25.26 -11.73
N THR A 352 17.84 24.08 -11.71
CA THR A 352 18.16 23.33 -10.49
C THR A 352 19.05 24.15 -9.54
N LEU A 353 20.07 24.83 -10.05
CA LEU A 353 20.91 25.70 -9.22
C LEU A 353 20.14 26.91 -8.68
N VAL A 354 19.22 27.49 -9.46
CA VAL A 354 18.33 28.57 -8.99
C VAL A 354 17.40 28.06 -7.88
N ILE A 355 16.83 26.86 -8.04
CA ILE A 355 15.99 26.19 -7.04
C ILE A 355 16.79 25.93 -5.75
N LEU A 356 17.97 25.32 -5.87
CA LEU A 356 18.83 25.02 -4.73
C LEU A 356 19.19 26.29 -3.97
N ARG A 357 19.59 27.35 -4.68
CA ARG A 357 19.87 28.64 -4.07
C ARG A 357 18.67 29.13 -3.27
N ARG A 358 17.45 29.06 -3.83
CA ARG A 358 16.22 29.47 -3.15
C ARG A 358 15.95 28.63 -1.90
N ILE A 359 16.08 27.31 -1.98
CA ILE A 359 15.94 26.42 -0.82
C ILE A 359 16.94 26.81 0.27
N MET A 360 18.20 27.07 -0.09
CA MET A 360 19.21 27.54 0.87
C MET A 360 18.82 28.90 1.49
N ARG A 361 18.21 29.82 0.73
CA ARG A 361 17.70 31.08 1.30
C ARG A 361 16.59 30.85 2.32
N LEU A 362 15.66 29.94 2.00
CA LEU A 362 14.57 29.58 2.90
C LEU A 362 15.08 28.95 4.20
N TRP A 363 16.26 28.36 4.17
CA TRP A 363 16.87 27.72 5.32
C TRP A 363 17.63 28.68 6.23
N LEU A 364 18.28 29.67 5.64
CA LEU A 364 19.13 30.60 6.38
C LEU A 364 18.31 31.67 7.11
N ASP A 365 17.05 31.91 6.73
CA ASP A 365 16.03 32.80 7.36
C ASP A 365 16.49 34.24 7.73
N ASP A 366 17.73 34.60 7.40
CA ASP A 366 18.41 35.81 7.84
C ASP A 366 18.75 36.66 6.61
N GLU A 367 17.89 37.64 6.30
CA GLU A 367 18.12 38.59 5.19
C GLU A 367 19.41 39.40 5.41
N GLU A 368 19.84 39.59 6.66
CA GLU A 368 21.06 40.34 6.99
C GLU A 368 22.35 39.57 6.63
N ASN A 369 22.41 38.26 6.88
CA ASN A 369 23.57 37.43 6.49
C ASN A 369 23.66 37.21 4.97
N MET A 370 22.56 37.42 4.24
CA MET A 370 22.47 37.20 2.80
C MET A 370 23.08 38.33 1.96
N ASN A 371 23.16 39.55 2.49
CA ASN A 371 23.82 40.68 1.81
C ASN A 371 25.35 40.57 1.80
N LEU A 372 25.94 39.79 2.72
CA LEU A 372 27.39 39.54 2.78
C LEU A 372 27.89 38.59 1.68
N PHE A 373 27.01 37.76 1.11
CA PHE A 373 27.35 36.88 0.00
C PHE A 373 26.82 37.47 -1.31
N SER A 374 27.73 37.94 -2.19
CA SER A 374 27.37 38.42 -3.52
C SER A 374 26.99 37.26 -4.45
N TRP A 375 25.82 36.68 -4.21
CA TRP A 375 25.27 35.66 -5.08
C TRP A 375 24.96 36.15 -6.52
N GLN A 376 25.19 37.43 -6.81
CA GLN A 376 25.22 37.98 -8.17
C GLN A 376 26.34 37.34 -9.02
N SER A 377 27.44 36.89 -8.42
CA SER A 377 28.55 36.22 -9.11
C SER A 377 28.16 34.87 -9.74
N ILE A 378 27.20 34.17 -9.14
CA ILE A 378 26.70 32.87 -9.60
C ILE A 378 25.67 33.01 -10.74
N ALA A 379 25.08 34.21 -10.90
CA ALA A 379 24.01 34.45 -11.87
C ALA A 379 24.49 34.59 -13.32
N ILE A 380 25.80 34.60 -13.59
CA ILE A 380 26.34 34.92 -14.90
C ILE A 380 27.18 33.74 -15.40
N THR A 381 26.82 33.21 -16.57
CA THR A 381 27.51 32.19 -17.38
C THR A 381 27.06 30.72 -17.22
N VAL A 382 25.77 30.41 -17.33
CA VAL A 382 25.25 29.02 -17.22
C VAL A 382 25.22 28.24 -18.55
N GLN A 383 25.75 28.77 -19.65
CA GLN A 383 25.64 28.09 -20.96
C GLN A 383 26.54 26.84 -21.13
N ARG A 384 27.49 26.57 -20.22
CA ARG A 384 28.30 25.34 -20.21
C ARG A 384 28.66 24.95 -18.78
N CYS A 385 27.82 24.15 -18.12
CA CYS A 385 28.11 23.62 -16.78
C CYS A 385 29.22 22.56 -16.83
N HIS A 386 30.48 23.00 -16.79
CA HIS A 386 31.64 22.14 -16.57
C HIS A 386 31.70 21.72 -15.09
N TRP A 387 32.04 20.46 -14.79
CA TRP A 387 32.26 19.95 -13.41
C TRP A 387 33.17 20.84 -12.55
N ALA A 388 34.11 21.55 -13.16
CA ALA A 388 34.97 22.51 -12.47
C ALA A 388 34.15 23.56 -11.71
N ARG A 389 33.03 24.03 -12.29
CA ARG A 389 32.14 25.02 -11.67
C ARG A 389 31.25 24.44 -10.58
N LEU A 390 30.82 23.19 -10.68
CA LEU A 390 30.11 22.54 -9.56
C LEU A 390 31.06 22.33 -8.37
N ARG A 391 32.34 22.02 -8.62
CA ARG A 391 33.35 21.99 -7.56
C ARG A 391 33.64 23.38 -7.00
N GLU A 392 33.64 24.40 -7.84
CA GLU A 392 33.82 25.80 -7.43
C GLU A 392 32.63 26.27 -6.58
N LEU A 393 31.39 26.02 -7.03
CA LEU A 393 30.18 26.25 -6.24
C LEU A 393 30.25 25.49 -4.90
N ASN A 394 30.65 24.22 -4.90
CA ASN A 394 30.81 23.47 -3.65
C ASN A 394 31.89 24.08 -2.74
N ARG A 395 32.97 24.65 -3.30
CA ARG A 395 33.98 25.41 -2.54
C ARG A 395 33.41 26.72 -1.99
N GLU A 396 32.61 27.44 -2.77
CA GLU A 396 31.93 28.67 -2.35
C GLU A 396 30.87 28.42 -1.27
N LEU A 397 30.22 27.25 -1.29
CA LEU A 397 29.23 26.83 -0.31
C LEU A 397 29.86 26.17 0.93
N LEU A 398 31.14 25.82 0.90
CA LEU A 398 31.85 25.19 2.02
C LEU A 398 31.90 26.05 3.30
N PRO A 399 32.13 27.39 3.22
CA PRO A 399 32.01 28.27 4.38
C PRO A 399 30.60 28.31 4.96
N LEU A 400 29.57 28.37 4.10
CA LEU A 400 28.16 28.32 4.51
C LEU A 400 27.85 27.00 5.21
N SER A 401 28.40 25.89 4.72
CA SER A 401 28.23 24.58 5.34
C SER A 401 28.77 24.52 6.76
N ARG A 402 29.92 25.16 7.01
CA ARG A 402 30.54 25.20 8.35
C ARG A 402 29.78 26.09 9.33
N SER A 403 29.25 27.22 8.87
CA SER A 403 28.55 28.17 9.75
C SER A 403 27.09 27.77 10.03
N SER A 404 26.40 27.18 9.05
CA SER A 404 24.97 26.83 9.15
C SER A 404 24.70 25.35 9.48
N GLY A 405 25.72 24.49 9.44
CA GLY A 405 25.57 23.04 9.57
C GLY A 405 24.92 22.38 8.34
N VAL A 406 24.77 23.10 7.22
CA VAL A 406 24.11 22.60 6.00
C VAL A 406 25.12 21.94 5.08
N GLN A 407 24.94 20.68 4.71
CA GLN A 407 25.76 19.97 3.75
C GLN A 407 25.05 19.86 2.40
N LEU A 408 25.67 20.39 1.34
CA LEU A 408 25.26 20.11 -0.03
C LEU A 408 26.02 18.91 -0.58
N THR A 409 25.30 17.89 -1.05
CA THR A 409 25.85 16.70 -1.68
C THR A 409 25.24 16.52 -3.06
N ALA A 410 26.05 16.54 -4.11
CA ALA A 410 25.63 16.13 -5.44
C ALA A 410 25.83 14.61 -5.56
N ARG A 411 24.77 13.86 -5.90
CA ARG A 411 24.84 12.40 -6.12
C ARG A 411 24.55 12.07 -7.58
N MET A 412 25.23 11.04 -8.09
CA MET A 412 25.00 10.50 -9.44
C MET A 412 23.96 9.38 -9.39
N ALA A 413 23.22 9.16 -10.49
CA ALA A 413 22.21 8.11 -10.58
C ALA A 413 22.86 6.73 -10.72
N ASP A 414 23.97 6.63 -11.45
CA ASP A 414 24.68 5.38 -11.71
C ASP A 414 26.15 5.65 -12.04
N ASN A 415 26.97 4.59 -12.07
CA ASN A 415 28.41 4.62 -12.39
C ASN A 415 28.73 5.08 -13.83
N SER A 416 27.72 5.40 -14.65
CA SER A 416 27.91 6.09 -15.93
C SER A 416 28.14 7.58 -15.67
N LEU A 417 29.42 7.94 -15.62
CA LEU A 417 29.92 9.31 -15.62
C LEU A 417 29.23 10.09 -16.76
N ASP A 418 28.50 11.16 -16.46
CA ASP A 418 29.12 12.48 -16.51
C ASP A 418 28.37 13.58 -15.72
N ARG A 419 27.25 13.32 -15.01
CA ARG A 419 26.43 14.40 -14.43
C ARG A 419 25.71 14.03 -13.13
N PRO A 420 25.54 14.98 -12.19
CA PRO A 420 24.70 14.75 -11.02
C PRO A 420 23.24 14.73 -11.44
N THR A 421 22.52 13.71 -11.01
CA THR A 421 21.07 13.57 -11.24
C THR A 421 20.25 14.09 -10.08
N ARG A 422 20.87 14.21 -8.90
CA ARG A 422 20.23 14.73 -7.70
C ARG A 422 21.20 15.56 -6.87
N PHE A 423 20.68 16.65 -6.32
CA PHE A 423 21.34 17.47 -5.33
C PHE A 423 20.59 17.33 -4.01
N VAL A 424 21.34 17.03 -2.95
CA VAL A 424 20.81 16.79 -1.62
C VAL A 424 21.36 17.85 -0.69
N VAL A 425 20.50 18.52 0.05
CA VAL A 425 20.84 19.51 1.05
C VAL A 425 20.37 18.98 2.41
N GLU A 426 21.31 18.72 3.32
CA GLU A 426 21.06 18.07 4.61
C GLU A 426 21.58 18.95 5.76
N ARG A 427 20.81 19.12 6.83
CA ARG A 427 21.30 19.78 8.05
C ARG A 427 21.90 18.74 8.98
N ARG A 428 23.20 18.86 9.25
CA ARG A 428 23.88 18.07 10.26
C ARG A 428 23.38 18.50 11.64
N ARG A 429 23.05 17.50 12.46
CA ARG A 429 22.72 17.71 13.87
C ARG A 429 23.98 17.82 14.72
#